data_AF-A0A2W5E4M6-F1
#
_entry.id   AF-A0A2W5E4M6-F1
#
_cell.length_a   1.000
_cell.length_b   1.000
_cell.length_c   1.000
_cell.angle_alpha   90.00
_cell.angle_beta   90.00
_cell.angle_gamma   90.00
#
_symmetry.space_group_name_H-M   'P 1'
#
loop_
_entity.id
_entity.type
_entity.pdbx_description
1 polymer ?
#
loop_
_entity_poly.entity_id
_entity_poly.type
_entity_poly.pdbx_seq_one_letter_code
_entity_poly.pdbx_strand_id
1 'polypeptide(L)'
;MNSYKRLRPGLPLLLCGFAFCLGGQAFADAPPLAASAPATALTRADVAAQRAALERQFALDQAECAQRFAVSACMEALRERRQAAFKPLVAREHELAAQERQARAAAQVQRVHEREATAATEEAQRRERLVAAPPPAPPASAVPHAVHARTPEQAERQRVHAEQRAAVVAQQRQAQRAEREQRQELRQRQHEQRQQQKAKPAAAPLPLPGASAASK
;
A
#
# COMPACT_ATOMS: atom_id res chain seq x y z
N MET A 1 1.44 36.51 19.87
CA MET A 1 2.79 37.10 19.80
C MET A 1 3.57 36.28 18.77
N ASN A 2 3.47 36.67 17.51
CA ASN A 2 4.42 37.53 16.79
C ASN A 2 5.76 36.82 16.53
N SER A 3 5.95 36.33 15.30
CA SER A 3 7.13 36.64 14.47
C SER A 3 7.03 35.92 13.12
N TYR A 4 6.51 36.57 12.09
CA TYR A 4 7.18 37.44 11.12
C TYR A 4 7.58 36.70 9.83
N LYS A 5 6.65 36.81 8.88
CA LYS A 5 6.87 37.06 7.45
C LYS A 5 8.32 37.50 7.14
N ARG A 6 9.00 36.78 6.26
CA ARG A 6 10.00 37.37 5.37
C ARG A 6 9.48 37.25 3.94
N LEU A 7 8.80 38.30 3.50
CA LEU A 7 8.86 38.74 2.11
C LEU A 7 10.28 39.20 1.84
N ARG A 8 10.81 38.91 0.65
CA ARG A 8 11.76 39.78 -0.05
C ARG A 8 11.82 39.41 -1.54
N PRO A 9 12.29 40.32 -2.40
CA PRO A 9 11.50 40.80 -3.54
C PRO A 9 12.25 40.67 -4.89
N GLY A 10 11.50 40.86 -5.98
CA GLY A 10 11.85 41.86 -6.99
C GLY A 10 12.95 41.56 -8.02
N LEU A 11 12.51 41.63 -9.28
CA LEU A 11 13.17 42.12 -10.51
C LEU A 11 14.11 41.17 -11.29
N PRO A 12 14.33 41.39 -12.61
CA PRO A 12 13.52 42.13 -13.59
C PRO A 12 13.26 41.38 -14.92
N LEU A 13 12.32 41.95 -15.68
CA LEU A 13 12.22 41.94 -17.13
C LEU A 13 13.58 41.81 -17.85
N LEU A 14 13.68 40.86 -18.78
CA LEU A 14 14.55 41.00 -19.94
C LEU A 14 13.75 40.67 -21.21
N LEU A 15 13.20 41.74 -21.77
CA LEU A 15 12.76 41.89 -23.14
C LEU A 15 14.00 41.87 -24.03
N CYS A 16 14.19 40.81 -24.81
CA CYS A 16 14.92 40.88 -26.07
C CYS A 16 13.95 40.42 -27.16
N GLY A 17 13.45 41.39 -27.92
CA GLY A 17 12.74 41.15 -29.15
C GLY A 17 13.64 40.45 -30.15
N PHE A 18 13.12 39.39 -30.77
CA PHE A 18 13.57 38.96 -32.08
C PHE A 18 12.47 39.30 -33.07
N ALA A 19 12.70 40.40 -33.77
CA ALA A 19 12.04 40.71 -35.02
C ALA A 19 12.59 39.77 -36.11
N PHE A 20 11.68 39.34 -36.97
CA PHE A 20 11.90 39.16 -38.41
C PHE A 20 12.78 37.98 -38.87
N CYS A 21 12.13 36.99 -39.49
CA CYS A 21 12.34 36.67 -40.90
C CYS A 21 11.29 35.64 -41.35
N LEU A 22 10.33 36.09 -42.17
CA LEU A 22 9.62 35.19 -43.08
C LEU A 22 10.62 34.68 -44.12
N GLY A 23 10.93 33.39 -44.05
CA GLY A 23 11.65 32.66 -45.08
C GLY A 23 11.04 31.28 -45.21
N GLY A 24 10.23 31.07 -46.23
CA GLY A 24 9.79 29.74 -46.61
C GLY A 24 10.98 28.89 -47.00
N GLN A 25 11.06 27.67 -46.48
CA GLN A 25 11.83 26.60 -47.07
C GLN A 25 11.02 25.32 -47.12
N ALA A 26 11.23 24.66 -48.25
CA ALA A 26 10.59 23.46 -48.67
C ALA A 26 11.04 22.24 -47.86
N PHE A 27 10.27 21.19 -48.06
CA PHE A 27 10.35 19.84 -47.56
C PHE A 27 11.75 19.19 -47.55
N ALA A 28 11.80 18.16 -46.71
CA ALA A 28 12.71 17.03 -46.73
C ALA A 28 14.05 17.23 -46.03
N ASP A 29 14.05 17.02 -44.71
CA ASP A 29 14.89 15.97 -44.13
C ASP A 29 14.30 15.55 -42.78
N ALA A 30 13.46 14.52 -42.81
CA ALA A 30 13.06 13.85 -41.59
C ALA A 30 14.27 12.99 -41.17
N PRO A 31 14.96 13.29 -40.05
CA PRO A 31 16.02 12.40 -39.61
C PRO A 31 15.40 11.01 -39.42
N PRO A 32 16.00 9.94 -39.98
CA PRO A 32 15.56 8.60 -39.67
C PRO A 32 15.63 8.49 -38.15
N LEU A 33 14.55 7.96 -37.56
CA LEU A 33 14.46 7.49 -36.19
C LEU A 33 15.66 6.56 -35.93
N ALA A 34 16.78 7.17 -35.57
CA ALA A 34 18.02 6.49 -35.34
C ALA A 34 17.86 5.73 -34.04
N ALA A 35 17.96 4.42 -34.18
CA ALA A 35 18.29 3.47 -33.16
C ALA A 35 17.39 3.53 -31.92
N SER A 36 16.55 2.51 -31.80
CA SER A 36 16.28 1.89 -30.51
C SER A 36 17.62 1.70 -29.79
N ALA A 37 18.00 2.68 -28.95
CA ALA A 37 18.99 2.47 -27.92
C ALA A 37 18.60 1.15 -27.23
N PRO A 38 19.56 0.26 -26.91
CA PRO A 38 19.24 -0.94 -26.16
C PRO A 38 18.40 -0.49 -24.98
N ALA A 39 17.19 -1.04 -24.86
CA ALA A 39 16.23 -0.65 -23.85
C ALA A 39 16.88 -0.94 -22.49
N THR A 40 17.65 0.02 -21.99
CA THR A 40 18.20 0.03 -20.65
C THR A 40 16.96 -0.10 -19.80
N ALA A 41 16.84 -1.24 -19.12
CA ALA A 41 15.63 -1.58 -18.38
C ALA A 41 15.34 -0.42 -17.43
N LEU A 42 14.34 0.39 -17.80
CA LEU A 42 14.04 1.61 -17.07
C LEU A 42 13.75 1.22 -15.63
N THR A 43 14.53 1.79 -14.72
CA THR A 43 14.35 1.54 -13.30
C THR A 43 13.13 2.29 -12.81
N ARG A 44 12.66 1.96 -11.60
CA ARG A 44 11.53 2.65 -10.98
C ARG A 44 11.78 4.16 -10.81
N ALA A 45 13.03 4.55 -10.56
CA ALA A 45 13.43 5.94 -10.45
C ALA A 45 13.32 6.66 -11.80
N ASP A 46 13.74 6.00 -12.89
CA ASP A 46 13.67 6.57 -14.24
C ASP A 46 12.22 6.76 -14.69
N VAL A 47 11.36 5.78 -14.43
CA VAL A 47 9.92 5.85 -14.72
C VAL A 47 9.26 7.00 -13.94
N ALA A 48 9.62 7.18 -12.67
CA ALA A 48 9.11 8.30 -11.85
C ALA A 48 9.61 9.67 -12.36
N ALA A 49 10.88 9.75 -12.78
CA ALA A 49 11.45 10.97 -13.34
C ALA A 49 10.77 11.34 -14.67
N GLN A 50 10.55 10.37 -15.56
CA GLN A 50 9.81 10.57 -16.82
C GLN A 50 8.38 11.03 -16.57
N ARG A 51 7.70 10.43 -15.59
CA ARG A 51 6.36 10.85 -15.18
C ARG A 51 6.34 12.31 -14.77
N ALA A 52 7.24 12.71 -13.87
CA ALA A 52 7.33 14.09 -13.39
C ALA A 52 7.66 15.08 -14.52
N ALA A 53 8.50 14.68 -15.48
CA ALA A 53 8.81 15.50 -16.65
C ALA A 53 7.57 15.72 -17.53
N LEU A 54 6.83 14.66 -17.85
CA LEU A 54 5.58 14.76 -18.62
C LEU A 54 4.51 15.57 -17.87
N GLU A 55 4.34 15.35 -16.57
CA GLU A 55 3.38 16.12 -15.75
C GLU A 55 3.68 17.62 -15.79
N ARG A 56 4.95 18.02 -15.71
CA ARG A 56 5.37 19.42 -15.84
C ARG A 56 5.07 19.98 -17.23
N GLN A 57 5.39 19.23 -18.28
CA GLN A 57 5.11 19.64 -19.65
C GLN A 57 3.62 19.86 -19.88
N PHE A 58 2.78 18.88 -19.50
CA PHE A 58 1.34 18.99 -19.67
C PHE A 58 0.70 20.10 -18.81
N ALA A 59 1.31 20.48 -17.69
CA ALA A 59 0.88 21.63 -16.90
C ALA A 59 1.12 22.96 -17.65
N LEU A 60 2.25 23.07 -18.35
CA LEU A 60 2.54 24.23 -19.20
C LEU A 60 1.58 24.28 -20.40
N ASP A 61 1.40 23.16 -21.09
CA ASP A 61 0.48 23.06 -22.24
C ASP A 61 -0.97 23.38 -21.84
N GLN A 62 -1.38 23.01 -20.62
CA GLN A 62 -2.68 23.36 -20.07
C GLN A 62 -2.83 24.87 -19.88
N ALA A 63 -1.80 25.54 -19.34
CA ALA A 63 -1.78 26.98 -19.18
C ALA A 63 -1.78 27.72 -20.53
N GLU A 64 -1.15 27.15 -21.56
CA GLU A 64 -1.21 27.67 -22.93
C GLU A 64 -2.61 27.52 -23.53
N CYS A 65 -3.22 26.33 -23.43
CA CYS A 65 -4.58 26.09 -23.94
C CYS A 65 -5.61 27.02 -23.29
N ALA A 66 -5.44 27.36 -22.01
CA ALA A 66 -6.32 28.28 -21.31
C ALA A 66 -6.31 29.72 -21.87
N GLN A 67 -5.25 30.12 -22.57
CA GLN A 67 -5.11 31.46 -23.15
C GLN A 67 -5.66 31.55 -24.59
N ARG A 68 -6.02 30.43 -25.19
CA ARG A 68 -6.52 30.38 -26.58
C ARG A 68 -8.00 30.68 -26.65
N PHE A 69 -8.48 31.24 -27.75
CA PHE A 69 -9.92 31.45 -27.97
C PHE A 69 -10.71 30.14 -28.07
N ALA A 70 -10.10 29.07 -28.59
CA ALA A 70 -10.71 27.74 -28.71
C ALA A 70 -10.30 26.80 -27.56
N VAL A 71 -10.53 27.21 -26.31
CA VAL A 71 -10.08 26.47 -25.11
C VAL A 71 -10.61 25.03 -25.08
N SER A 72 -11.88 24.80 -25.43
CA SER A 72 -12.51 23.48 -25.36
C SER A 72 -11.80 22.46 -26.27
N ALA A 73 -11.67 22.76 -27.56
CA ALA A 73 -11.00 21.90 -28.52
C ALA A 73 -9.51 21.70 -28.18
N CYS A 74 -8.83 22.75 -27.70
CA CYS A 74 -7.44 22.65 -27.25
C CYS A 74 -7.29 21.69 -26.06
N MET A 75 -8.19 21.81 -25.07
CA MET A 75 -8.17 20.98 -23.86
C MET A 75 -8.51 19.52 -24.15
N GLU A 76 -9.42 19.25 -25.09
CA GLU A 76 -9.76 17.89 -25.53
C GLU A 76 -8.56 17.24 -26.22
N ALA A 77 -7.94 17.91 -27.20
CA ALA A 77 -6.73 17.42 -27.85
C ALA A 77 -5.57 17.24 -26.86
N LEU A 78 -5.47 18.09 -25.83
CA LEU A 78 -4.47 17.96 -24.77
C LEU A 78 -4.72 16.71 -23.91
N ARG A 79 -5.98 16.40 -23.57
CA ARG A 79 -6.34 15.19 -22.82
C ARG A 79 -5.98 13.93 -23.57
N GLU A 80 -6.26 13.89 -24.88
CA GLU A 80 -5.92 12.74 -25.73
C GLU A 80 -4.41 12.52 -25.81
N ARG A 81 -3.65 13.59 -26.08
CA ARG A 81 -2.18 13.54 -26.09
C ARG A 81 -1.61 13.10 -24.75
N ARG A 82 -2.19 13.58 -23.64
CA ARG A 82 -1.79 13.16 -22.29
C ARG A 82 -2.06 11.67 -22.08
N GLN A 83 -3.24 11.17 -22.41
CA GLN A 83 -3.54 9.75 -22.27
C GLN A 83 -2.60 8.88 -23.11
N ALA A 84 -2.35 9.26 -24.36
CA ALA A 84 -1.42 8.57 -25.24
C ALA A 84 0.02 8.55 -24.69
N ALA A 85 0.50 9.68 -24.18
CA ALA A 85 1.86 9.80 -23.61
C ALA A 85 2.04 8.99 -22.31
N PHE A 86 1.03 8.97 -21.43
CA PHE A 86 1.12 8.23 -20.17
C PHE A 86 0.88 6.72 -20.33
N LYS A 87 0.15 6.27 -21.35
CA LYS A 87 -0.16 4.85 -21.59
C LYS A 87 1.07 3.92 -21.54
N PRO A 88 2.17 4.16 -22.30
CA PRO A 88 3.35 3.30 -22.23
C PRO A 88 4.03 3.33 -20.85
N LEU A 89 4.03 4.49 -20.19
CA LEU A 89 4.63 4.64 -18.86
C LEU A 89 3.87 3.84 -17.79
N VAL A 90 2.54 3.91 -17.82
CA VAL A 90 1.67 3.13 -16.93
C VAL A 90 1.83 1.63 -17.17
N ALA A 91 1.94 1.20 -18.43
CA ALA A 91 2.22 -0.21 -18.75
C ALA A 91 3.56 -0.67 -18.12
N ARG A 92 4.61 0.17 -18.20
CA ARG A 92 5.90 -0.12 -17.58
C ARG A 92 5.84 -0.16 -16.05
N GLU A 93 5.13 0.77 -15.42
CA GLU A 93 4.88 0.77 -13.98
C GLU A 93 4.22 -0.54 -13.53
N HIS A 94 3.22 -1.02 -14.27
CA HIS A 94 2.53 -2.27 -13.99
C HIS A 94 3.44 -3.50 -14.11
N GLU A 95 4.29 -3.53 -15.14
CA GLU A 95 5.26 -4.59 -15.36
C GLU A 95 6.25 -4.67 -14.19
N LEU A 96 6.85 -3.55 -13.80
CA LEU A 96 7.75 -3.47 -12.65
C LEU A 96 7.06 -3.91 -11.36
N ALA A 97 5.82 -3.47 -11.12
CA ALA A 97 5.05 -3.88 -9.96
C ALA A 97 4.72 -5.39 -9.96
N ALA A 98 4.50 -5.99 -11.14
CA ALA A 98 4.29 -7.43 -11.27
C ALA A 98 5.57 -8.22 -10.94
N GLN A 99 6.72 -7.79 -11.47
CA GLN A 99 8.03 -8.38 -11.16
C GLN A 99 8.32 -8.32 -9.65
N GLU A 100 8.05 -7.18 -9.00
CA GLU A 100 8.20 -7.07 -7.54
C GLU A 100 7.28 -8.01 -6.76
N ARG A 101 6.03 -8.20 -7.20
CA ARG A 101 5.11 -9.16 -6.57
C ARG A 101 5.63 -10.59 -6.70
N GLN A 102 6.13 -10.95 -7.87
CA GLN A 102 6.73 -12.27 -8.11
C GLN A 102 7.97 -12.50 -7.24
N ALA A 103 8.86 -11.52 -7.17
CA ALA A 103 10.06 -11.59 -6.32
C ALA A 103 9.70 -11.75 -4.83
N ARG A 104 8.70 -11.00 -4.34
CA ARG A 104 8.22 -11.13 -2.95
C ARG A 104 7.60 -12.50 -2.68
N ALA A 105 6.83 -13.04 -3.62
CA ALA A 105 6.24 -14.37 -3.51
C ALA A 105 7.31 -15.46 -3.49
N ALA A 106 8.29 -15.39 -4.39
CA ALA A 106 9.42 -16.32 -4.42
C ALA A 106 10.24 -16.29 -3.13
N ALA A 107 10.55 -15.09 -2.62
CA ALA A 107 11.23 -14.93 -1.34
C ALA A 107 10.41 -15.48 -0.16
N GLN A 108 9.07 -15.40 -0.22
CA GLN A 108 8.21 -16.00 0.81
C GLN A 108 8.26 -17.53 0.76
N VAL A 109 8.18 -18.12 -0.43
CA VAL A 109 8.30 -19.57 -0.62
C VAL A 109 9.63 -20.07 -0.09
N GLN A 110 10.74 -19.38 -0.40
CA GLN A 110 12.06 -19.70 0.13
C GLN A 110 12.08 -19.69 1.67
N ARG A 111 11.56 -18.63 2.30
CA ARG A 111 11.49 -18.55 3.77
C ARG A 111 10.65 -19.68 4.39
N VAL A 112 9.58 -20.11 3.72
CA VAL A 112 8.76 -21.23 4.20
C VAL A 112 9.56 -22.53 4.11
N HIS A 113 10.19 -22.80 2.96
CA HIS A 113 11.05 -23.98 2.78
C HIS A 113 12.20 -24.04 3.80
N GLU A 114 12.88 -22.91 4.05
CA GLU A 114 13.94 -22.83 5.05
C GLU A 114 13.40 -23.19 6.45
N ARG A 115 12.23 -22.66 6.83
CA ARG A 115 11.60 -22.96 8.12
C ARG A 115 11.20 -24.43 8.24
N GLU A 116 10.64 -25.00 7.18
CA GLU A 116 10.27 -26.41 7.13
C GLU A 116 11.49 -27.32 7.24
N ALA A 117 12.58 -26.99 6.53
CA ALA A 117 13.83 -27.71 6.63
C ALA A 117 14.41 -27.65 8.05
N THR A 118 14.44 -26.46 8.67
CA THR A 118 14.89 -26.33 10.06
C THR A 118 13.99 -27.13 11.02
N ALA A 119 12.68 -27.04 10.87
CA ALA A 119 11.74 -27.78 11.73
C ALA A 119 11.90 -29.30 11.58
N ALA A 120 12.12 -29.79 10.35
CA ALA A 120 12.38 -31.20 10.08
C ALA A 120 13.68 -31.68 10.75
N THR A 121 14.75 -30.87 10.69
CA THR A 121 16.01 -31.21 11.37
C THR A 121 15.88 -31.21 12.89
N GLU A 122 15.17 -30.25 13.47
CA GLU A 122 14.90 -30.20 14.91
C GLU A 122 14.06 -31.39 15.37
N GLU A 123 13.05 -31.78 14.58
CA GLU A 123 12.24 -32.95 14.88
C GLU A 123 13.06 -34.25 14.79
N ALA A 124 13.92 -34.39 13.77
CA ALA A 124 14.81 -35.53 13.65
C ALA A 124 15.75 -35.64 14.87
N GLN A 125 16.39 -34.54 15.28
CA GLN A 125 17.22 -34.49 16.47
C GLN A 125 16.43 -34.82 17.75
N ARG A 126 15.19 -34.32 17.86
CA ARG A 126 14.33 -34.64 19.00
C ARG A 126 14.00 -36.13 19.04
N ARG A 127 13.69 -36.75 17.90
CA ARG A 127 13.42 -38.19 17.80
C ARG A 127 14.64 -39.01 18.16
N GLU A 128 15.81 -38.64 17.65
CA GLU A 128 17.08 -39.30 17.97
C GLU A 128 17.35 -39.26 19.48
N ARG A 129 17.19 -38.09 20.13
CA ARG A 129 17.33 -37.95 21.58
C ARG A 129 16.37 -38.85 22.37
N LEU A 130 15.14 -39.03 21.89
CA LEU A 130 14.15 -39.90 22.55
C LEU A 130 14.48 -41.39 22.39
N VAL A 131 15.06 -41.80 21.25
CA VAL A 131 15.49 -43.19 21.01
C VAL A 131 16.78 -43.52 21.75
N ALA A 132 17.74 -42.58 21.77
CA ALA A 132 19.02 -42.75 22.46
C ALA A 132 18.92 -42.60 23.99
N ALA A 133 17.80 -42.05 24.50
CA ALA A 133 17.57 -41.96 25.93
C ALA A 133 17.52 -43.39 26.52
N PRO A 134 18.38 -43.71 27.51
CA PRO A 134 18.28 -44.99 28.19
C PRO A 134 16.87 -45.12 28.77
N PRO A 135 16.26 -46.32 28.72
CA PRO A 135 14.94 -46.53 29.30
C PRO A 135 14.99 -46.01 30.74
N PRO A 136 13.96 -45.28 31.20
CA PRO A 136 13.94 -44.82 32.58
C PRO A 136 14.17 -46.05 33.45
N ALA A 137 15.19 -45.98 34.31
CA ALA A 137 15.44 -47.05 35.28
C ALA A 137 14.09 -47.39 35.92
N PRO A 138 13.72 -48.68 36.01
CA PRO A 138 12.48 -49.07 36.69
C PRO A 138 12.44 -48.28 37.99
N PRO A 139 11.32 -47.62 38.34
CA PRO A 139 11.27 -46.80 39.53
C PRO A 139 11.82 -47.66 40.65
N ALA A 140 13.00 -47.30 41.15
CA ALA A 140 13.63 -48.01 42.25
C ALA A 140 12.53 -48.07 43.29
N SER A 141 12.02 -49.28 43.54
CA SER A 141 10.77 -49.57 44.25
C SER A 141 10.63 -48.48 45.28
N ALA A 142 9.77 -47.49 44.98
CA ALA A 142 9.79 -46.24 45.71
C ALA A 142 9.64 -46.68 47.15
N VAL A 143 10.72 -46.58 47.93
CA VAL A 143 10.59 -46.59 49.38
C VAL A 143 9.48 -45.59 49.56
N PRO A 144 8.31 -45.98 50.11
CA PRO A 144 7.20 -45.06 50.20
C PRO A 144 7.75 -43.86 50.93
N HIS A 145 8.12 -42.82 50.18
CA HIS A 145 8.27 -41.49 50.71
C HIS A 145 6.88 -41.31 51.24
N ALA A 146 6.78 -41.39 52.56
CA ALA A 146 5.53 -41.21 53.26
C ALA A 146 4.87 -40.07 52.53
N VAL A 147 3.77 -40.36 51.83
CA VAL A 147 2.92 -39.32 51.29
C VAL A 147 2.60 -38.58 52.55
N HIS A 148 3.32 -37.49 52.83
CA HIS A 148 3.02 -36.64 53.94
C HIS A 148 1.60 -36.24 53.60
N ALA A 149 0.65 -36.87 54.29
CA ALA A 149 -0.75 -36.71 54.03
C ALA A 149 -0.93 -35.21 54.13
N ARG A 150 -1.16 -34.57 52.97
CA ARG A 150 -1.30 -33.12 52.93
C ARG A 150 -2.33 -32.82 53.99
N THR A 151 -1.96 -32.02 54.97
CA THR A 151 -2.91 -31.67 56.01
C THR A 151 -4.14 -31.10 55.29
N PRO A 152 -5.36 -31.37 55.79
CA PRO A 152 -6.58 -30.88 55.14
C PRO A 152 -6.49 -29.37 54.84
N GLU A 153 -5.80 -28.62 55.70
CA GLU A 153 -5.49 -27.21 55.54
C GLU A 153 -4.61 -26.88 54.33
N GLN A 154 -3.57 -27.67 54.02
CA GLN A 154 -2.73 -27.47 52.83
C GLN A 154 -3.49 -27.80 51.54
N ALA A 155 -4.36 -28.80 51.56
CA ALA A 155 -5.21 -29.14 50.43
C ALA A 155 -6.22 -28.02 50.14
N GLU A 156 -6.80 -27.41 51.18
CA GLU A 156 -7.72 -26.29 51.07
C GLU A 156 -7.03 -25.03 50.53
N ARG A 157 -5.84 -24.67 51.04
CA ARG A 157 -5.05 -23.54 50.52
C ARG A 157 -4.71 -23.71 49.03
N GLN A 158 -4.41 -24.93 48.59
CA GLN A 158 -4.13 -25.21 47.19
C GLN A 158 -5.39 -25.09 46.31
N ARG A 159 -6.56 -25.53 46.80
CA ARG A 159 -7.83 -25.37 46.10
C ARG A 159 -8.19 -23.89 45.93
N VAL A 160 -8.12 -23.12 47.00
CA VAL A 160 -8.40 -21.67 46.97
C VAL A 160 -7.47 -20.95 45.98
N HIS A 161 -6.18 -21.27 46.00
CA HIS A 161 -5.22 -20.66 45.08
C HIS A 161 -5.42 -21.12 43.62
N ALA A 162 -5.82 -22.36 43.39
CA ALA A 162 -6.18 -22.85 42.05
C ALA A 162 -7.44 -22.15 41.53
N GLU A 163 -8.46 -21.96 42.38
CA GLU A 163 -9.69 -21.23 42.06
C GLU A 163 -9.41 -19.77 41.75
N GLN A 164 -8.56 -19.10 42.55
CA GLN A 164 -8.12 -17.73 42.27
C GLN A 164 -7.42 -17.60 40.93
N ARG A 165 -6.50 -18.52 40.61
CA ARG A 165 -5.82 -18.55 39.30
C ARG A 165 -6.81 -18.80 38.15
N ALA A 166 -7.75 -19.73 38.34
CA ALA A 166 -8.78 -20.01 37.35
C ALA A 166 -9.68 -18.79 37.11
N ALA A 167 -10.06 -18.06 38.17
CA ALA A 167 -10.85 -16.85 38.07
C ALA A 167 -10.13 -15.73 37.28
N VAL A 168 -8.84 -15.51 37.55
CA VAL A 168 -8.03 -14.53 36.80
C VAL A 168 -7.95 -14.89 35.31
N VAL A 169 -7.71 -16.17 35.00
CA VAL A 169 -7.66 -16.64 33.60
C VAL A 169 -9.02 -16.51 32.92
N ALA A 170 -10.12 -16.79 33.63
CA ALA A 170 -11.47 -16.63 33.11
C ALA A 170 -11.77 -15.16 32.78
N GLN A 171 -11.41 -14.22 33.65
CA GLN A 171 -11.55 -12.78 33.42
C GLN A 171 -10.71 -12.33 32.21
N GLN A 172 -9.46 -12.79 32.09
CA GLN A 172 -8.63 -12.47 30.93
C GLN A 172 -9.24 -12.98 29.62
N ARG A 173 -9.81 -14.20 29.61
CA ARG A 173 -10.48 -14.76 28.44
C ARG A 173 -11.73 -13.97 28.06
N GLN A 174 -12.49 -13.48 29.04
CA GLN A 174 -13.65 -12.62 28.82
C GLN A 174 -13.24 -11.27 28.22
N ALA A 175 -12.23 -10.60 28.79
CA ALA A 175 -11.71 -9.35 28.27
C ALA A 175 -11.21 -9.48 26.82
N GLN A 176 -10.50 -10.56 26.51
CA GLN A 176 -10.05 -10.83 25.14
C GLN A 176 -11.21 -11.12 24.17
N ARG A 177 -12.29 -11.75 24.62
CA ARG A 177 -13.50 -11.96 23.78
C ARG A 177 -14.17 -10.62 23.47
N ALA A 178 -14.36 -9.79 24.49
CA ALA A 178 -14.93 -8.45 24.33
C ALA A 178 -14.09 -7.57 23.39
N GLU A 179 -12.75 -7.59 23.51
CA GLU A 179 -11.87 -6.83 22.60
C GLU A 179 -12.00 -7.32 21.15
N ARG A 180 -12.09 -8.63 20.93
CA ARG A 180 -12.28 -9.21 19.59
C ARG A 180 -13.61 -8.79 18.98
N GLU A 181 -14.69 -8.80 19.75
CA GLU A 181 -16.02 -8.36 19.34
C GLU A 181 -16.02 -6.87 18.98
N GLN A 182 -15.48 -6.01 19.85
CA GLN A 182 -15.34 -4.58 19.56
C GLN A 182 -14.53 -4.31 18.28
N ARG A 183 -13.44 -5.05 18.07
CA ARG A 183 -12.63 -4.93 16.84
C ARG A 183 -13.39 -5.39 15.60
N GLN A 184 -14.25 -6.41 15.72
CA GLN A 184 -15.11 -6.85 14.62
C GLN A 184 -16.17 -5.80 14.28
N GLU A 185 -16.87 -5.27 15.28
CA GLU A 185 -17.86 -4.20 15.08
C GLU A 185 -17.25 -2.96 14.45
N LEU A 186 -16.06 -2.53 14.91
CA LEU A 186 -15.38 -1.36 14.34
C LEU A 186 -15.09 -1.58 12.85
N ARG A 187 -14.64 -2.78 12.46
CA ARG A 187 -14.40 -3.11 11.06
C ARG A 187 -15.68 -3.10 10.23
N GLN A 188 -16.78 -3.61 10.79
CA GLN A 188 -18.09 -3.60 10.13
C GLN A 188 -18.57 -2.16 9.90
N ARG A 189 -18.57 -1.32 10.95
CA ARG A 189 -18.96 0.10 10.83
C ARG A 189 -18.09 0.86 9.83
N GLN A 190 -16.78 0.63 9.83
CA GLN A 190 -15.89 1.24 8.84
C GLN A 190 -16.19 0.76 7.42
N HIS A 191 -16.52 -0.52 7.25
CA HIS A 191 -16.91 -1.06 5.95
C HIS A 191 -18.21 -0.42 5.46
N GLU A 192 -19.24 -0.36 6.30
CA GLU A 192 -20.51 0.28 6.00
C GLU A 192 -20.34 1.77 5.65
N GLN A 193 -19.53 2.51 6.40
CA GLN A 193 -19.22 3.91 6.09
C GLN A 193 -18.56 4.06 4.71
N ARG A 194 -17.60 3.18 4.37
CA ARG A 194 -16.96 3.17 3.04
C ARG A 194 -17.98 2.85 1.95
N GLN A 195 -18.92 1.94 2.19
CA GLN A 195 -19.97 1.62 1.23
C GLN A 195 -20.93 2.81 1.04
N GLN A 196 -21.35 3.46 2.12
CA GLN A 196 -22.20 4.66 2.05
C GLN A 196 -21.51 5.81 1.32
N GLN A 197 -20.20 6.02 1.54
CA GLN A 197 -19.43 7.02 0.82
C GLN A 197 -19.36 6.72 -0.69
N LYS A 198 -19.25 5.44 -1.07
CA LYS A 198 -19.31 5.00 -2.48
C LYS A 198 -20.71 5.11 -3.08
N ALA A 199 -21.75 4.89 -2.28
CA ALA A 199 -23.14 4.89 -2.71
C ALA A 199 -23.81 6.28 -2.69
N LYS A 200 -23.10 7.34 -2.26
CA LYS A 200 -23.61 8.71 -2.40
C LYS A 200 -23.90 8.99 -3.88
N PRO A 201 -25.16 9.30 -4.25
CA PRO A 201 -25.52 9.50 -5.64
C PRO A 201 -24.71 10.65 -6.23
N ALA A 202 -24.26 10.49 -7.47
CA ALA A 202 -23.72 11.58 -8.26
C ALA A 202 -24.72 12.75 -8.23
N ALA A 203 -24.20 13.96 -8.01
CA ALA A 203 -25.01 15.17 -7.82
C ALA A 203 -26.14 15.27 -8.85
N ALA A 204 -27.33 15.66 -8.39
CA ALA A 204 -28.50 15.84 -9.23
C ALA A 204 -28.12 16.67 -10.47
N PRO A 205 -28.54 16.26 -11.68
CA PRO A 205 -28.21 16.99 -12.89
C PRO A 205 -28.69 18.42 -12.75
N LEU A 206 -27.81 19.37 -13.07
CA LEU A 206 -28.10 20.80 -13.04
C LEU A 206 -29.38 21.07 -13.84
N PRO A 207 -30.28 21.95 -13.35
CA PRO A 207 -31.49 22.30 -14.09
C PRO A 207 -31.09 22.89 -15.44
N LEU A 208 -31.52 22.22 -16.52
CA LEU A 208 -31.32 22.71 -17.86
C LEU A 208 -32.12 24.02 -18.04
N PRO A 209 -31.48 25.14 -18.38
CA PRO A 209 -32.19 26.38 -18.67
C PRO A 209 -33.02 26.20 -19.95
N GLY A 210 -34.32 25.99 -19.81
CA GLY A 210 -35.25 25.86 -20.94
C GLY A 210 -36.63 25.31 -20.61
N ALA A 211 -36.79 24.54 -19.53
CA ALA A 211 -38.07 23.90 -19.21
C ALA A 211 -39.15 24.84 -18.64
N SER A 212 -38.81 26.07 -18.23
CA SER A 212 -39.78 27.03 -17.68
C SER A 212 -40.40 27.97 -18.71
N ALA A 213 -40.05 27.86 -20.01
CA ALA A 213 -40.55 28.77 -21.04
C ALA A 213 -41.78 28.24 -21.82
N ALA A 214 -42.21 27.00 -21.56
CA ALA A 214 -43.35 26.37 -22.25
C ALA A 214 -44.56 26.26 -21.32
N SER A 215 -45.09 27.41 -20.88
CA SER A 215 -46.45 27.49 -20.37
C SER A 215 -47.01 28.87 -20.72
N LYS A 216 -47.57 28.95 -21.92
CA LYS A 216 -48.50 29.99 -22.37
C LYS A 216 -49.66 29.29 -23.05
#